data_AF-A0A428S7T4-F1
#
_entry.id   AF-A0A428S7T4-F1
#
_cell.length_a   1.000
_cell.length_b   1.000
_cell.length_c   1.000
_cell.angle_alpha   90.00
_cell.angle_beta   90.00
_cell.angle_gamma   90.00
#
_symmetry.space_group_name_H-M   'P 1'
#
loop_
_entity.id
_entity.type
_entity.pdbx_description
1 polymer ?
#
loop_
_entity_poly.entity_id
_entity_poly.type
_entity_poly.pdbx_seq_one_letter_code
_entity_poly.pdbx_strand_id
1 'polypeptide(L)'
;MVRTKTRARTFEERWPNGAPSIKFPPKTATVYDNVIFRDHTGAQALMSWPNRPTWGPKSSLPPLASWVFYMTHPDVPRDFDGSLLYSELEYDHHFSNFRYEFFFLPGATVEQCHAHFLGEMKARGTIWRQIRKVRRAMKLKKQENGEETKDHPDEESGFETEDQGSDSDDEATRGSGLPGLVWPTRKRDGHYSDIYRGWFFIYPDADIECCTPEQKAREMYLVEFDPVSIPDWDEEEECAPNPSDHPIRSRLMKAKDDAGFEGGLFGWMQIKGISHWEEEANDATGDALKLGWESW
;
A
#
# COMPACT_ATOMS: atom_id res chain seq x y z
N MET A 1 -17.50 -46.06 -32.86
CA MET A 1 -18.10 -45.07 -31.94
C MET A 1 -18.18 -43.74 -32.69
N VAL A 2 -19.36 -43.37 -33.20
CA VAL A 2 -19.52 -42.15 -34.03
C VAL A 2 -19.84 -40.99 -33.11
N ARG A 3 -18.93 -40.01 -33.00
CA ARG A 3 -19.17 -38.75 -32.27
C ARG A 3 -20.12 -37.88 -33.09
N THR A 4 -21.35 -37.70 -32.62
CA THR A 4 -22.27 -36.69 -33.14
C THR A 4 -21.82 -35.32 -32.66
N LYS A 5 -21.44 -34.43 -33.58
CA LYS A 5 -21.15 -33.02 -33.29
C LYS A 5 -22.46 -32.31 -32.98
N THR A 6 -22.69 -31.97 -31.72
CA THR A 6 -23.82 -31.13 -31.32
C THR A 6 -23.60 -29.72 -31.86
N ARG A 7 -24.53 -29.22 -32.68
CA ARG A 7 -24.49 -27.85 -33.19
C ARG A 7 -24.62 -26.87 -32.02
N ALA A 8 -23.84 -25.79 -32.06
CA ALA A 8 -23.96 -24.70 -31.11
C ALA A 8 -25.35 -24.02 -31.23
N ARG A 9 -26.02 -23.83 -30.10
CA ARG A 9 -27.33 -23.17 -30.06
C ARG A 9 -27.25 -21.72 -30.50
N THR A 10 -28.26 -21.26 -31.22
CA THR A 10 -28.36 -19.86 -31.65
C THR A 10 -28.71 -18.94 -30.47
N PHE A 11 -28.49 -17.64 -30.63
CA PHE A 11 -28.80 -16.63 -29.62
C PHE A 11 -30.29 -16.66 -29.21
N GLU A 12 -31.18 -16.84 -30.19
CA GLU A 12 -32.63 -16.95 -30.03
C GLU A 12 -33.02 -18.23 -29.27
N GLU A 13 -32.32 -19.35 -29.51
CA GLU A 13 -32.50 -20.60 -28.75
C GLU A 13 -31.99 -20.48 -27.30
N ARG A 14 -31.03 -19.58 -27.06
CA ARG A 14 -30.45 -19.35 -25.73
C ARG A 14 -31.28 -18.35 -24.91
N TRP A 15 -31.94 -17.40 -25.58
CA TRP A 15 -32.74 -16.35 -24.97
C TRP A 15 -34.07 -16.14 -25.72
N PRO A 16 -35.01 -17.12 -25.67
CA PRO A 16 -36.25 -17.10 -26.44
C PRO A 16 -37.19 -15.94 -26.09
N ASN A 17 -36.99 -15.31 -24.93
CA ASN A 17 -37.78 -14.16 -24.46
C ASN A 17 -36.98 -12.85 -24.48
N GLY A 18 -35.91 -12.79 -25.29
CA GLY A 18 -34.95 -11.68 -25.31
C GLY A 18 -33.85 -11.84 -24.25
N ALA A 19 -32.70 -11.22 -24.49
CA ALA A 19 -31.61 -11.22 -23.52
C ALA A 19 -32.04 -10.49 -22.24
N PRO A 20 -31.64 -10.98 -21.05
CA PRO A 20 -31.89 -10.25 -19.82
C PRO A 20 -31.34 -8.83 -19.95
N SER A 21 -32.18 -7.85 -19.64
CA SER A 21 -31.76 -6.46 -19.50
C SER A 21 -30.84 -6.37 -18.29
N ILE A 22 -29.53 -6.53 -18.53
CA ILE A 22 -28.50 -6.27 -17.52
C ILE A 22 -28.46 -4.75 -17.38
N LYS A 23 -29.24 -4.22 -16.43
CA LYS A 23 -29.08 -2.85 -15.98
C LYS A 23 -27.82 -2.80 -15.13
N PHE A 24 -26.72 -2.39 -15.73
CA PHE A 24 -25.55 -2.04 -14.94
C PHE A 24 -25.94 -0.89 -14.00
N PRO A 25 -25.49 -0.92 -12.74
CA PRO A 25 -25.62 0.24 -11.87
C PRO A 25 -24.99 1.45 -12.55
N PRO A 26 -25.45 2.69 -12.27
CA PRO A 26 -24.86 3.88 -12.83
C PRO A 26 -23.34 3.89 -12.57
N LYS A 27 -22.55 4.36 -13.54
CA LYS A 27 -21.13 4.61 -13.35
C LYS A 27 -20.97 5.55 -12.16
N THR A 28 -20.54 5.04 -11.02
CA THR A 28 -20.25 5.87 -9.86
C THR A 28 -18.88 6.48 -10.03
N ALA A 29 -18.79 7.80 -9.88
CA ALA A 29 -17.52 8.49 -9.77
C ALA A 29 -16.81 8.04 -8.48
N THR A 30 -15.56 7.60 -8.58
CA THR A 30 -14.68 7.46 -7.42
C THR A 30 -14.52 8.85 -6.80
N VAL A 31 -14.77 8.98 -5.50
CA VAL A 31 -14.50 10.21 -4.74
C VAL A 31 -13.23 9.96 -3.95
N TYR A 32 -12.29 10.89 -3.94
CA TYR A 32 -11.08 10.74 -3.14
C TYR A 32 -11.21 11.55 -1.85
N ASP A 33 -10.84 10.94 -0.73
CA ASP A 33 -10.65 11.67 0.52
C ASP A 33 -9.24 12.20 0.57
N ASN A 34 -9.09 13.49 0.91
CA ASN A 34 -7.82 14.18 1.06
C ASN A 34 -7.76 14.74 2.49
N VAL A 35 -6.77 14.31 3.27
CA VAL A 35 -6.58 14.73 4.67
C VAL A 35 -5.21 15.36 4.84
N ILE A 36 -5.21 16.64 5.20
CA ILE A 36 -4.00 17.36 5.59
C ILE A 36 -3.69 17.03 7.05
N PHE A 37 -2.44 16.66 7.33
CA PHE A 37 -1.97 16.34 8.67
C PHE A 37 -0.60 16.97 8.94
N ARG A 38 -0.11 16.83 10.18
CA ARG A 38 1.25 17.23 10.56
C ARG A 38 2.14 16.00 10.67
N ASP A 39 3.27 16.04 9.98
CA ASP A 39 4.33 15.04 10.12
C ASP A 39 5.03 15.14 11.49
N HIS A 40 5.98 14.26 11.76
CA HIS A 40 6.73 14.18 13.01
C HIS A 40 7.59 15.43 13.28
N THR A 41 7.89 16.22 12.25
CA THR A 41 8.57 17.52 12.38
C THR A 41 7.60 18.67 12.63
N GLY A 42 6.29 18.40 12.52
CA GLY A 42 5.21 19.38 12.63
C GLY A 42 4.90 20.10 11.30
N ALA A 43 5.57 19.73 10.21
CA ALA A 43 5.33 20.26 8.88
C ALA A 43 4.09 19.62 8.24
N GLN A 44 3.53 20.31 7.25
CA GLN A 44 2.30 19.88 6.60
C GLN A 44 2.58 18.71 5.66
N ALA A 45 1.74 17.68 5.75
CA ALA A 45 1.71 16.53 4.86
C ALA A 45 0.27 16.22 4.44
N LEU A 46 0.11 15.36 3.42
CA LEU A 46 -1.19 15.01 2.83
C LEU A 46 -1.35 13.49 2.77
N MET A 47 -2.53 12.98 3.13
CA MET A 47 -2.97 11.62 2.83
C MET A 47 -4.14 11.65 1.86
N SER A 48 -4.12 10.80 0.84
CA SER A 48 -5.22 10.63 -0.13
C SER A 48 -5.58 9.15 -0.30
N TRP A 49 -6.86 8.83 -0.44
CA TRP A 49 -7.30 7.47 -0.78
C TRP A 49 -8.65 7.47 -1.50
N PRO A 50 -8.93 6.46 -2.35
CA PRO A 50 -10.23 6.33 -2.98
C PRO A 50 -11.29 5.94 -1.94
N ASN A 51 -12.39 6.70 -1.92
CA ASN A 51 -13.62 6.35 -1.24
C ASN A 51 -14.65 5.91 -2.27
N ARG A 52 -15.12 4.66 -2.14
CA ARG A 52 -16.12 4.08 -3.05
C ARG A 52 -17.46 3.94 -2.30
N PRO A 53 -18.27 5.03 -2.18
CA PRO A 53 -19.53 5.02 -1.46
C PRO A 53 -20.59 4.08 -2.09
N THR A 54 -20.32 3.55 -3.28
CA THR A 54 -21.19 2.59 -3.99
C THR A 54 -21.41 1.28 -3.22
N TRP A 55 -20.49 0.91 -2.32
CA TRP A 55 -20.50 -0.39 -1.63
C TRP A 55 -20.70 -0.28 -0.11
N GLY A 56 -20.96 0.91 0.42
CA GLY A 56 -21.16 1.13 1.85
C GLY A 56 -21.20 2.61 2.24
N PRO A 57 -21.47 2.92 3.53
CA PRO A 57 -21.36 4.29 4.02
C PRO A 57 -19.95 4.84 3.78
N LYS A 58 -19.85 6.16 3.58
CA LYS A 58 -18.57 6.86 3.47
C LYS A 58 -17.69 6.50 4.66
N SER A 59 -16.60 5.76 4.43
CA SER A 59 -15.61 5.47 5.46
C SER A 59 -14.67 6.66 5.62
N SER A 60 -14.57 7.23 6.81
CA SER A 60 -13.56 8.23 7.15
C SER A 60 -12.23 7.61 7.60
N LEU A 61 -12.21 6.30 7.88
CA LEU A 61 -11.01 5.61 8.32
C LEU A 61 -10.03 5.47 7.14
N PRO A 62 -8.82 6.05 7.23
CA PRO A 62 -7.83 5.89 6.17
C PRO A 62 -7.40 4.40 6.09
N PRO A 63 -7.26 3.80 4.90
CA PRO A 63 -6.78 2.43 4.76
C PRO A 63 -5.39 2.28 5.38
N LEU A 64 -5.04 1.17 6.02
CA LEU A 64 -3.69 0.95 6.59
C LEU A 64 -2.62 0.80 5.52
N ALA A 65 -2.93 0.06 4.45
CA ALA A 65 -2.00 -0.17 3.35
C ALA A 65 -1.66 1.17 2.69
N SER A 66 -0.36 1.45 2.48
CA SER A 66 0.02 2.77 1.98
C SER A 66 1.24 2.82 1.06
N TRP A 67 1.24 3.82 0.18
CA TRP A 67 2.38 4.24 -0.63
C TRP A 67 2.87 5.62 -0.20
N VAL A 68 4.18 5.78 -0.02
CA VAL A 68 4.76 7.02 0.51
C VAL A 68 5.56 7.73 -0.57
N PHE A 69 5.23 9.00 -0.81
CA PHE A 69 5.85 9.88 -1.79
C PHE A 69 6.44 11.12 -1.10
N TYR A 70 7.68 11.44 -1.44
CA TYR A 70 8.34 12.68 -1.07
C TYR A 70 8.30 13.65 -2.24
N MET A 71 7.60 14.77 -2.07
CA MET A 71 7.56 15.87 -3.01
C MET A 71 8.75 16.79 -2.75
N THR A 72 9.74 16.78 -3.63
CA THR A 72 11.00 17.54 -3.44
C THR A 72 11.11 18.77 -4.33
N HIS A 73 10.19 18.97 -5.27
CA HIS A 73 10.13 20.21 -6.02
C HIS A 73 9.49 21.33 -5.17
N PRO A 74 10.08 22.54 -5.09
CA PRO A 74 9.57 23.64 -4.25
C PRO A 74 8.19 24.16 -4.66
N ASP A 75 7.84 24.00 -5.94
CA ASP A 75 6.60 24.54 -6.51
C ASP A 75 5.40 23.59 -6.42
N VAL A 76 5.54 22.42 -5.78
CA VAL A 76 4.40 21.49 -5.59
C VAL A 76 3.42 22.10 -4.59
N PRO A 77 2.13 22.29 -4.96
CA PRO A 77 1.11 22.73 -4.01
C PRO A 77 0.98 21.76 -2.85
N ARG A 78 0.75 22.24 -1.63
CA ARG A 78 0.69 21.37 -0.43
C ARG A 78 -0.70 20.79 -0.14
N ASP A 79 -1.69 21.22 -0.90
CA ASP A 79 -3.11 20.93 -0.76
C ASP A 79 -3.71 20.38 -2.07
N PHE A 80 -2.86 19.86 -2.94
CA PHE A 80 -3.32 19.24 -4.17
C PHE A 80 -4.17 17.99 -3.91
N ASP A 81 -4.98 17.61 -4.89
CA ASP A 81 -5.69 16.34 -4.83
C ASP A 81 -4.70 15.20 -5.09
N GLY A 82 -4.38 14.45 -4.03
CA GLY A 82 -3.40 13.37 -4.07
C GLY A 82 -3.69 12.34 -5.17
N SER A 83 -4.98 12.19 -5.51
CA SER A 83 -5.43 11.27 -6.55
C SER A 83 -4.95 11.64 -7.95
N LEU A 84 -4.66 12.91 -8.25
CA LEU A 84 -4.24 13.36 -9.57
C LEU A 84 -2.94 12.71 -10.05
N LEU A 85 -2.10 12.27 -9.12
CA LEU A 85 -0.85 11.59 -9.45
C LEU A 85 -1.06 10.15 -9.94
N TYR A 86 -2.15 9.49 -9.53
CA TYR A 86 -2.31 8.04 -9.72
C TYR A 86 -3.68 7.57 -10.24
N SER A 87 -4.73 8.39 -10.18
CA SER A 87 -6.12 8.01 -10.49
C SER A 87 -6.31 7.50 -11.93
N GLU A 88 -5.65 8.15 -12.89
CA GLU A 88 -5.73 7.78 -14.31
C GLU A 88 -4.93 6.51 -14.65
N LEU A 89 -4.02 6.10 -13.76
CA LEU A 89 -3.20 4.89 -13.93
C LEU A 89 -3.76 3.71 -13.14
N GLU A 90 -4.42 3.98 -12.02
CA GLU A 90 -5.17 2.98 -11.24
C GLU A 90 -6.36 2.39 -12.01
N TYR A 91 -6.94 3.14 -12.95
CA TYR A 91 -8.04 2.67 -13.80
C TYR A 91 -7.67 1.42 -14.62
N ASP A 92 -6.41 1.29 -15.04
CA ASP A 92 -5.91 0.14 -15.82
C ASP A 92 -5.50 -1.05 -14.94
N HIS A 93 -5.28 -0.84 -13.63
CA HIS A 93 -4.49 -1.77 -12.80
C HIS A 93 -5.17 -2.28 -11.53
N HIS A 94 -6.39 -1.82 -11.20
CA HIS A 94 -7.16 -2.28 -10.03
C HIS A 94 -6.32 -2.33 -8.74
N PHE A 95 -5.64 -1.22 -8.40
CA PHE A 95 -5.01 -1.14 -7.09
C PHE A 95 -6.08 -1.30 -6.00
N SER A 96 -5.71 -2.02 -4.94
CA SER A 96 -6.55 -2.25 -3.77
C SER A 96 -6.78 -0.94 -3.00
N ASN A 97 -7.38 -1.01 -1.80
CA ASN A 97 -7.64 0.16 -0.98
C ASN A 97 -6.35 0.70 -0.36
N PHE A 98 -5.49 1.34 -1.15
CA PHE A 98 -4.28 1.99 -0.67
C PHE A 98 -4.53 3.45 -0.27
N ARG A 99 -3.82 3.87 0.77
CA ARG A 99 -3.60 5.26 1.15
C ARG A 99 -2.30 5.76 0.54
N TYR A 100 -2.33 6.94 -0.05
CA TYR A 100 -1.15 7.61 -0.57
C TYR A 100 -0.76 8.70 0.40
N GLU A 101 0.50 8.74 0.82
CA GLU A 101 1.02 9.80 1.68
C GLU A 101 2.03 10.64 0.93
N PHE A 102 1.91 11.96 1.09
CA PHE A 102 2.76 12.94 0.44
C PHE A 102 3.41 13.81 1.52
N PHE A 103 4.73 13.73 1.59
CA PHE A 103 5.57 14.57 2.44
C PHE A 103 6.26 15.62 1.59
N PHE A 104 6.22 16.89 2.00
CA PHE A 104 6.75 18.01 1.23
C PHE A 104 8.11 18.44 1.78
N LEU A 105 9.19 17.99 1.15
CA LEU A 105 10.56 18.29 1.53
C LEU A 105 11.32 18.92 0.36
N PRO A 106 11.10 20.23 0.06
CA PRO A 106 11.74 20.90 -1.06
C PRO A 106 13.27 20.81 -1.04
N GLY A 107 13.86 20.36 -2.14
CA GLY A 107 15.31 20.24 -2.32
C GLY A 107 15.96 19.13 -1.49
N ALA A 108 15.20 18.24 -0.86
CA ALA A 108 15.76 17.18 -0.03
C ALA A 108 16.46 16.09 -0.85
N THR A 109 17.56 15.57 -0.30
CA THR A 109 18.28 14.41 -0.85
C THR A 109 17.61 13.10 -0.45
N VAL A 110 18.04 11.99 -1.07
CA VAL A 110 17.58 10.63 -0.75
C VAL A 110 17.77 10.33 0.75
N GLU A 111 18.92 10.70 1.31
CA GLU A 111 19.27 10.47 2.71
C GLU A 111 18.40 11.29 3.66
N GLN A 112 18.03 12.52 3.26
CA GLN A 112 17.14 13.37 4.05
C GLN A 112 15.70 12.82 4.03
N CYS A 113 15.21 12.35 2.89
CA CYS A 113 13.92 11.68 2.79
C CYS A 113 13.91 10.37 3.60
N HIS A 114 14.99 9.59 3.55
CA HIS A 114 15.12 8.37 4.34
C HIS A 114 15.14 8.66 5.85
N ALA A 115 15.93 9.65 6.29
CA ALA A 115 15.95 10.06 7.69
C ALA A 115 14.56 10.54 8.17
N HIS A 116 13.84 11.28 7.31
CA HIS A 116 12.47 11.67 7.58
C HIS A 116 11.53 10.46 7.72
N PHE A 117 11.66 9.45 6.84
CA PHE A 117 10.86 8.23 6.89
C PHE A 117 11.07 7.46 8.20
N LEU A 118 12.31 7.33 8.66
CA LEU A 118 12.61 6.71 9.95
C LEU A 118 12.07 7.53 11.13
N GLY A 119 12.11 8.87 11.03
CA GLY A 119 11.50 9.78 12.01
C GLY A 119 9.98 9.61 12.10
N GLU A 120 9.31 9.52 10.95
CA GLU A 120 7.88 9.20 10.87
C GLU A 120 7.57 7.85 11.52
N MET A 121 8.30 6.81 11.13
CA MET A 121 8.11 5.46 11.65
C MET A 121 8.30 5.42 13.16
N LYS A 122 9.29 6.13 13.71
CA LYS A 122 9.49 6.25 15.16
C LYS A 122 8.34 6.98 15.85
N ALA A 123 7.75 8.00 15.22
CA ALA A 123 6.67 8.79 15.81
C ALA A 123 5.32 8.05 15.87
N ARG A 124 5.00 7.26 14.84
CA ARG A 124 3.66 6.64 14.66
C ARG A 124 3.66 5.11 14.70
N GLY A 125 4.83 4.48 14.58
CA GLY A 125 5.00 3.03 14.46
C GLY A 125 4.73 2.50 13.05
N THR A 126 4.79 1.18 12.94
CA THR A 126 4.50 0.42 11.70
C THR A 126 3.04 -0.05 11.68
N ILE A 127 2.52 -0.36 10.49
CA ILE A 127 1.15 -0.90 10.30
C ILE A 127 0.83 -2.10 11.21
N TRP A 128 1.84 -2.89 11.59
CA TRP A 128 1.69 -4.07 12.42
C TRP A 128 1.18 -3.76 13.82
N ARG A 129 1.49 -2.57 14.36
CA ARG A 129 0.95 -2.13 15.65
C ARG A 129 -0.58 -2.01 15.58
N GLN A 130 -1.09 -1.37 14.54
CA GLN A 130 -2.54 -1.22 14.33
C GLN A 130 -3.20 -2.57 14.01
N ILE A 131 -2.57 -3.42 13.19
CA ILE A 131 -3.07 -4.77 12.88
C ILE A 131 -3.26 -5.59 14.18
N ARG A 132 -2.26 -5.60 15.07
CA ARG A 132 -2.38 -6.28 16.38
C ARG A 132 -3.51 -5.69 17.24
N LYS A 133 -3.64 -4.36 17.26
CA LYS A 133 -4.71 -3.66 18.02
C LYS A 133 -6.10 -4.07 17.54
N VAL A 134 -6.32 -4.13 16.22
CA VAL A 134 -7.60 -4.57 15.63
C VAL A 134 -7.87 -6.04 15.92
N ARG A 135 -6.88 -6.91 15.73
CA ARG A 135 -7.03 -8.36 16.01
C ARG A 135 -7.43 -8.63 17.47
N ARG A 136 -6.78 -7.94 18.43
CA ARG A 136 -7.15 -8.00 19.86
C ARG A 136 -8.60 -7.56 20.08
N ALA A 137 -9.01 -6.45 19.48
CA ALA A 137 -10.38 -5.93 19.60
C ALA A 137 -11.44 -6.87 18.98
N MET A 138 -11.14 -7.46 17.81
CA MET A 138 -12.01 -8.45 17.18
C MET A 138 -12.18 -9.70 18.05
N LYS A 139 -11.09 -10.20 18.66
CA LYS A 139 -11.12 -11.34 19.58
C LYS A 139 -12.01 -11.06 20.79
N LEU A 140 -11.89 -9.87 21.39
CA LEU A 140 -12.74 -9.46 22.52
C LEU A 140 -14.22 -9.41 22.12
N LYS A 141 -14.55 -8.81 20.97
CA LYS A 141 -15.94 -8.76 20.46
C LYS A 141 -16.54 -10.14 20.21
N LYS A 142 -15.75 -11.09 19.70
CA LYS A 142 -16.20 -12.49 19.54
C LYS A 142 -16.50 -13.16 20.89
N GLN A 143 -15.63 -12.94 21.88
CA GLN A 143 -15.82 -13.47 23.24
C GLN A 143 -17.07 -12.90 23.91
N GLU A 144 -17.34 -11.59 23.77
CA GLU A 144 -18.57 -10.95 24.27
C GLU A 144 -19.84 -11.52 23.64
N ASN A 145 -19.78 -11.92 22.36
CA ASN A 145 -20.90 -12.52 21.64
C ASN A 145 -21.10 -14.02 21.93
N GLY A 146 -20.28 -14.63 22.79
CA GLY A 146 -20.37 -16.05 23.14
C GLY A 146 -19.90 -16.99 22.02
N GLU A 147 -19.13 -16.50 21.04
CA GLU A 147 -18.50 -17.33 20.03
C GLU A 147 -17.24 -18.00 20.62
N GLU A 148 -17.18 -19.33 20.63
CA GLU A 148 -15.95 -20.05 21.00
C GLU A 148 -14.83 -19.74 20.00
N THR A 149 -13.79 -19.03 20.45
CA THR A 149 -12.54 -18.90 19.71
C THR A 149 -11.88 -20.26 19.59
N LYS A 150 -12.04 -20.93 18.45
CA LYS A 150 -11.26 -22.12 18.03
C LYS A 150 -9.88 -21.75 17.48
N ASP A 151 -9.34 -20.61 17.88
CA ASP A 151 -8.02 -20.18 17.46
C ASP A 151 -7.00 -20.77 18.44
N HIS A 152 -6.17 -21.68 17.92
CA HIS A 152 -5.02 -22.23 18.62
C HIS A 152 -4.16 -21.08 19.18
N PRO A 153 -3.68 -21.16 20.43
CA PRO A 153 -2.81 -20.14 21.03
C PRO A 153 -1.40 -20.04 20.40
N ASP A 154 -1.11 -20.81 19.35
CA ASP A 154 0.24 -21.00 18.83
C ASP A 154 0.64 -20.04 17.68
N GLU A 155 -0.29 -19.29 17.06
CA GLU A 155 0.08 -18.30 16.04
C GLU A 155 0.63 -16.98 16.62
N GLU A 156 0.50 -16.76 17.94
CA GLU A 156 1.15 -15.63 18.63
C GLU A 156 2.65 -15.89 18.91
N SER A 157 3.16 -17.13 18.84
CA SER A 157 4.53 -17.45 19.29
C SER A 157 5.62 -17.44 18.22
N GLY A 158 5.28 -17.22 16.95
CA GLY A 158 6.23 -17.29 15.83
C GLY A 158 6.73 -15.94 15.28
N PHE A 159 6.15 -14.81 15.70
CA PHE A 159 6.40 -13.50 15.08
C PHE A 159 7.32 -12.57 15.88
N GLU A 160 7.86 -13.05 17.01
CA GLU A 160 8.88 -12.36 17.80
C GLU A 160 10.28 -12.88 17.43
N THR A 161 10.92 -12.24 16.46
CA THR A 161 12.38 -12.24 16.19
C THR A 161 12.51 -11.56 14.83
N GLU A 162 12.44 -10.23 14.77
CA GLU A 162 13.63 -9.41 14.57
C GLU A 162 13.44 -7.96 15.09
N ASP A 163 12.44 -7.71 15.94
CA ASP A 163 12.18 -6.39 16.52
C ASP A 163 12.15 -6.44 18.05
N GLN A 164 13.12 -7.14 18.65
CA GLN A 164 13.44 -6.97 20.08
C GLN A 164 14.17 -5.64 20.33
N GLY A 165 13.60 -4.54 19.83
CA GLY A 165 13.70 -3.25 20.48
C GLY A 165 12.53 -3.16 21.44
N SER A 166 12.84 -3.25 22.73
CA SER A 166 11.93 -3.09 23.86
C SER A 166 11.01 -1.86 23.72
N ASP A 167 9.85 -2.03 23.08
CA ASP A 167 8.69 -1.18 23.29
C ASP A 167 7.74 -1.96 24.19
N SER A 168 7.86 -1.67 25.49
CA SER A 168 6.76 -1.91 26.40
C SER A 168 5.50 -1.33 25.76
N ASP A 169 4.47 -2.15 25.61
CA ASP A 169 3.12 -1.77 25.18
C ASP A 169 2.45 -0.74 26.16
N ASP A 170 3.23 -0.15 27.07
CA ASP A 170 2.83 0.85 28.07
C ASP A 170 3.55 2.20 27.85
N GLU A 171 2.71 3.15 27.43
CA GLU A 171 2.72 4.60 27.69
C GLU A 171 3.61 5.59 26.91
N ALA A 172 2.93 6.66 26.50
CA ALA A 172 3.44 8.00 26.22
C ALA A 172 3.97 8.41 24.83
N THR A 173 3.45 7.86 23.73
CA THR A 173 3.20 8.72 22.56
C THR A 173 1.70 8.80 22.38
N ARG A 174 1.11 9.96 22.70
CA ARG A 174 -0.26 10.33 22.30
C ARG A 174 -0.38 9.98 20.82
N GLY A 175 -0.99 8.82 20.53
CA GLY A 175 -1.08 8.32 19.17
C GLY A 175 -1.67 9.43 18.32
N SER A 176 -0.98 9.82 17.27
CA SER A 176 -1.40 10.92 16.40
C SER A 176 -2.75 10.65 15.71
N GLY A 177 -3.40 9.52 16.00
CA GLY A 177 -4.55 8.97 15.26
C GLY A 177 -4.18 8.55 13.85
N LEU A 178 -2.90 8.70 13.47
CA LEU A 178 -2.41 8.42 12.14
C LEU A 178 -2.11 6.93 11.99
N PRO A 179 -2.41 6.35 10.82
CA PRO A 179 -2.01 4.99 10.53
C PRO A 179 -0.48 4.85 10.46
N GLY A 180 0.01 3.66 10.81
CA GLY A 180 1.43 3.31 10.78
C GLY A 180 2.00 3.27 9.36
N LEU A 181 3.32 3.23 9.26
CA LEU A 181 4.03 3.06 7.98
C LEU A 181 4.21 1.59 7.61
N VAL A 182 4.24 1.31 6.31
CA VAL A 182 4.46 -0.02 5.74
C VAL A 182 5.87 -0.50 6.11
N TRP A 183 5.95 -1.72 6.64
CA TRP A 183 7.20 -2.33 7.09
C TRP A 183 7.12 -3.85 6.97
N PRO A 184 7.25 -4.41 5.76
CA PRO A 184 7.02 -5.83 5.50
C PRO A 184 7.89 -6.74 6.35
N THR A 185 7.42 -7.97 6.53
CA THR A 185 8.05 -9.02 7.31
C THR A 185 8.51 -10.15 6.41
N ARG A 186 9.75 -10.57 6.61
CA ARG A 186 10.41 -11.58 5.78
C ARG A 186 9.68 -12.93 5.70
N LYS A 187 8.99 -13.33 6.77
CA LYS A 187 8.46 -14.71 6.92
C LYS A 187 7.33 -15.07 5.95
N ARG A 188 6.60 -14.07 5.42
CA ARG A 188 5.46 -14.29 4.51
C ARG A 188 5.36 -13.30 3.35
N ASP A 189 6.03 -12.16 3.43
CA ASP A 189 5.90 -11.09 2.43
C ASP A 189 6.89 -11.19 1.27
N GLY A 190 7.88 -12.09 1.35
CA GLY A 190 9.00 -12.14 0.40
C GLY A 190 8.82 -13.14 -0.74
N HIS A 191 8.85 -12.63 -1.97
CA HIS A 191 9.47 -13.35 -3.09
C HIS A 191 10.99 -13.37 -2.84
N TYR A 192 11.71 -14.43 -3.25
CA TYR A 192 13.18 -14.54 -3.04
C TYR A 192 14.00 -13.34 -3.58
N SER A 193 13.39 -12.45 -4.38
CA SER A 193 13.97 -11.24 -4.96
C SER A 193 13.92 -10.00 -4.06
N ASP A 194 13.29 -10.06 -2.88
CA ASP A 194 13.08 -8.90 -2.02
C ASP A 194 14.28 -8.63 -1.13
N ILE A 195 15.25 -7.94 -1.74
CA ILE A 195 16.55 -7.60 -1.17
C ILE A 195 16.43 -6.56 -0.05
N TYR A 196 15.47 -5.65 -0.14
CA TYR A 196 15.29 -4.53 0.80
C TYR A 196 13.92 -4.61 1.47
N ARG A 197 13.89 -4.31 2.77
CA ARG A 197 12.67 -4.32 3.57
C ARG A 197 11.83 -3.07 3.37
N GLY A 198 12.47 -1.91 3.38
CA GLY A 198 11.80 -0.61 3.31
C GLY A 198 11.83 0.01 1.92
N TRP A 199 10.79 0.78 1.60
CA TRP A 199 10.77 1.60 0.38
C TRP A 199 9.95 2.88 0.53
N PHE A 200 10.26 3.86 -0.32
CA PHE A 200 9.44 5.05 -0.59
C PHE A 200 9.78 5.62 -1.97
N PHE A 201 9.00 6.60 -2.41
CA PHE A 201 9.19 7.27 -3.69
C PHE A 201 9.60 8.72 -3.51
N ILE A 202 10.42 9.25 -4.42
CA ILE A 202 10.71 10.69 -4.51
C ILE A 202 10.19 11.21 -5.86
N TYR A 203 9.40 12.27 -5.78
CA TYR A 203 8.84 12.99 -6.91
C TYR A 203 9.53 14.36 -7.06
N PRO A 204 10.42 14.51 -8.06
CA PRO A 204 11.22 15.73 -8.23
C PRO A 204 10.60 16.78 -9.15
N ASP A 205 9.43 16.52 -9.77
CA ASP A 205 8.78 17.43 -10.72
C ASP A 205 7.75 18.34 -10.02
N ALA A 206 7.45 19.49 -10.61
CA ALA A 206 6.47 20.45 -10.11
C ALA A 206 5.03 20.06 -10.47
N ASP A 207 4.86 19.43 -11.63
CA ASP A 207 3.55 19.09 -12.16
C ASP A 207 3.10 17.72 -11.64
N ILE A 208 2.07 17.72 -10.81
CA ILE A 208 1.52 16.54 -10.11
C ILE A 208 0.60 15.67 -10.98
N GLU A 209 0.16 16.16 -12.14
CA GLU A 209 -0.78 15.42 -12.98
C GLU A 209 -0.06 14.32 -13.76
N CYS A 210 -0.69 13.14 -13.87
CA CYS A 210 -0.15 11.98 -14.60
C CYS A 210 -1.10 11.51 -15.72
N CYS A 211 -1.61 12.45 -16.50
CA CYS A 211 -2.67 12.25 -17.48
C CYS A 211 -2.13 12.11 -18.92
N THR A 212 -1.12 12.89 -19.30
CA THR A 212 -0.55 12.89 -20.66
C THR A 212 0.58 11.87 -20.83
N PRO A 213 0.92 11.47 -22.07
CA PRO A 213 2.08 10.61 -22.32
C PRO A 213 3.39 11.17 -21.78
N GLU A 214 3.59 12.48 -21.87
CA GLU A 214 4.78 13.16 -21.34
C GLU A 214 4.83 13.08 -19.81
N GLN A 215 3.69 13.30 -19.15
CA GLN A 215 3.57 13.16 -17.70
C GLN A 215 3.82 11.71 -17.25
N LYS A 216 3.33 10.72 -18.01
CA LYS A 216 3.52 9.29 -17.74
C LYS A 216 4.95 8.79 -18.01
N ALA A 217 5.69 9.50 -18.87
CA ALA A 217 7.10 9.24 -19.13
C ALA A 217 8.03 9.88 -18.08
N ARG A 218 7.49 10.67 -17.14
CA ARG A 218 8.28 11.27 -16.06
C ARG A 218 8.93 10.21 -15.20
N GLU A 219 10.12 10.57 -14.77
CA GLU A 219 10.95 9.76 -13.93
C GLU A 219 10.75 10.12 -12.45
N MET A 220 10.55 9.10 -11.62
CA MET A 220 10.47 9.18 -10.18
C MET A 220 11.55 8.29 -9.58
N TYR A 221 12.06 8.62 -8.40
CA TYR A 221 12.98 7.71 -7.72
C TYR A 221 12.19 6.71 -6.91
N LEU A 222 12.47 5.42 -7.11
CA LEU A 222 12.20 4.39 -6.13
C LEU A 222 13.42 4.31 -5.22
N VAL A 223 13.21 4.49 -3.91
CA VAL A 223 14.23 4.30 -2.89
C VAL A 223 13.89 3.05 -2.10
N GLU A 224 14.84 2.13 -2.04
CA GLU A 224 14.80 0.88 -1.28
C GLU A 224 15.89 0.93 -0.21
N PHE A 225 15.62 0.44 1.00
CA PHE A 225 16.56 0.51 2.13
C PHE A 225 16.31 -0.62 3.13
N ASP A 226 17.21 -0.75 4.11
CA ASP A 226 17.22 -1.84 5.10
C ASP A 226 17.35 -3.23 4.41
N PRO A 227 18.56 -3.56 3.92
CA PRO A 227 18.80 -4.81 3.22
C PRO A 227 18.56 -6.02 4.13
N VAL A 228 17.82 -7.00 3.64
CA VAL A 228 17.52 -8.24 4.36
C VAL A 228 18.68 -9.21 4.16
N SER A 229 19.23 -9.77 5.23
CA SER A 229 20.34 -10.74 5.14
C SER A 229 19.87 -12.04 4.46
N ILE A 230 20.31 -12.31 3.23
CA ILE A 230 19.97 -13.55 2.51
C ILE A 230 20.96 -14.65 2.91
N PRO A 231 20.52 -15.83 3.41
CA PRO A 231 21.40 -16.77 4.11
C PRO A 231 22.32 -17.56 3.17
N ASP A 232 22.12 -17.46 1.85
CA ASP A 232 22.88 -18.15 0.80
C ASP A 232 23.15 -17.20 -0.37
N TRP A 233 23.56 -15.96 -0.10
CA TRP A 233 24.01 -15.06 -1.17
C TRP A 233 25.32 -15.62 -1.74
N ASP A 234 25.20 -16.47 -2.77
CA ASP A 234 26.34 -17.07 -3.44
C ASP A 234 27.18 -15.96 -4.08
N GLU A 235 28.32 -15.67 -3.46
CA GLU A 235 29.36 -14.76 -3.99
C GLU A 235 29.88 -15.23 -5.38
N GLU A 236 29.53 -16.45 -5.81
CA GLU A 236 29.85 -17.01 -7.13
C GLU A 236 28.99 -16.46 -8.28
N GLU A 237 27.86 -15.77 -8.02
CA GLU A 237 27.22 -14.89 -9.01
C GLU A 237 28.00 -13.55 -9.05
N GLU A 238 29.22 -13.60 -9.60
CA GLU A 238 30.31 -12.59 -9.60
C GLU A 238 29.97 -11.15 -10.10
N CYS A 239 28.71 -10.74 -10.25
CA CYS A 239 28.35 -9.41 -10.76
C CYS A 239 27.24 -8.67 -10.01
N ALA A 240 26.63 -9.24 -8.97
CA ALA A 240 25.64 -8.54 -8.16
C ALA A 240 26.28 -7.98 -6.87
N PRO A 241 26.28 -6.65 -6.65
CA PRO A 241 26.82 -6.07 -5.42
C PRO A 241 26.05 -6.59 -4.19
N ASN A 242 26.77 -6.87 -3.09
CA ASN A 242 26.13 -7.27 -1.84
C ASN A 242 25.17 -6.15 -1.38
N PRO A 243 23.88 -6.45 -1.17
CA PRO A 243 22.91 -5.47 -0.69
C PRO A 243 23.31 -4.77 0.63
N SER A 244 24.07 -5.47 1.47
CA SER A 244 24.55 -4.94 2.75
C SER A 244 25.56 -3.80 2.57
N ASP A 245 26.26 -3.74 1.44
CA ASP A 245 27.19 -2.65 1.10
C ASP A 245 26.44 -1.38 0.65
N HIS A 246 25.17 -1.51 0.30
CA HIS A 246 24.30 -0.44 -0.17
C HIS A 246 23.04 -0.35 0.69
N PRO A 247 23.13 0.11 1.95
CA PRO A 247 22.00 0.12 2.88
C PRO A 247 20.81 0.99 2.42
N ILE A 248 21.06 1.89 1.46
CA ILE A 248 20.07 2.68 0.75
C ILE A 248 20.40 2.61 -0.73
N ARG A 249 19.41 2.24 -1.55
CA ARG A 249 19.50 2.17 -3.01
C ARG A 249 18.40 3.02 -3.62
N SER A 250 18.78 4.00 -4.43
CA SER A 250 17.83 4.75 -5.25
C SER A 250 17.98 4.38 -6.71
N ARG A 251 16.86 4.16 -7.41
CA ARG A 251 16.84 4.01 -8.87
C ARG A 251 15.76 4.87 -9.50
N LEU A 252 16.07 5.39 -10.67
CA LEU A 252 15.15 6.19 -11.45
C LEU A 252 14.22 5.28 -12.25
N MET A 253 12.92 5.51 -12.17
CA MET A 253 11.90 4.71 -12.84
C MET A 253 10.87 5.62 -13.48
N LYS A 254 10.46 5.31 -14.71
CA LYS A 254 9.30 5.98 -15.32
C LYS A 254 8.03 5.58 -14.59
N ALA A 255 7.05 6.48 -14.53
CA ALA A 255 5.71 6.15 -14.05
C ALA A 255 5.17 4.91 -14.79
N LYS A 256 5.06 4.98 -16.11
CA LYS A 256 4.73 3.85 -16.99
C LYS A 256 5.88 3.59 -17.95
N ASP A 257 6.34 2.35 -18.04
CA ASP A 257 7.37 1.94 -18.98
C ASP A 257 6.78 1.11 -20.12
N ASP A 258 7.24 1.36 -21.34
CA ASP A 258 6.87 0.62 -22.54
C ASP A 258 7.65 -0.70 -22.65
N ALA A 259 8.74 -0.85 -21.88
CA ALA A 259 9.59 -2.05 -21.88
C ALA A 259 8.92 -3.28 -21.22
N GLY A 260 7.74 -3.12 -20.64
CA GLY A 260 6.98 -4.19 -20.01
C GLY A 260 6.32 -3.75 -18.71
N PHE A 261 5.38 -4.55 -18.22
CA PHE A 261 4.62 -4.26 -17.02
C PHE A 261 5.53 -3.94 -15.82
N GLU A 262 6.60 -4.72 -15.61
CA GLU A 262 7.50 -4.58 -14.44
C GLU A 262 8.51 -3.43 -14.55
N GLY A 263 8.68 -2.82 -15.74
CA GLY A 263 9.68 -1.77 -15.96
C GLY A 263 9.29 -0.41 -15.35
N GLY A 264 7.99 -0.17 -15.20
CA GLY A 264 7.44 1.08 -14.65
C GLY A 264 7.22 1.02 -13.14
N LEU A 265 7.19 2.20 -12.52
CA LEU A 265 6.92 2.36 -11.10
C LEU A 265 5.60 1.70 -10.69
N PHE A 266 4.55 1.89 -11.48
CA PHE A 266 3.22 1.37 -11.16
C PHE A 266 3.14 -0.15 -11.25
N GLY A 267 3.84 -0.77 -12.20
CA GLY A 267 3.92 -2.23 -12.24
C GLY A 267 4.71 -2.78 -11.07
N TRP A 268 5.79 -2.12 -10.67
CA TRP A 268 6.51 -2.46 -9.44
C TRP A 268 5.62 -2.35 -8.19
N MET A 269 4.85 -1.25 -8.06
CA MET A 269 3.88 -1.07 -6.99
C MET A 269 2.81 -2.16 -7.01
N GLN A 270 2.34 -2.59 -8.18
CA GLN A 270 1.34 -3.65 -8.29
C GLN A 270 1.89 -4.99 -7.81
N ILE A 271 3.12 -5.35 -8.21
CA ILE A 271 3.78 -6.59 -7.78
C ILE A 271 3.99 -6.58 -6.27
N LYS A 272 4.48 -5.46 -5.73
CA LYS A 272 4.68 -5.27 -4.28
C LYS A 272 3.39 -5.16 -3.49
N GLY A 273 2.34 -4.68 -4.14
CA GLY A 273 1.00 -4.58 -3.60
C GLY A 273 0.44 -5.96 -3.31
N ILE A 274 0.59 -6.91 -4.23
CA ILE A 274 0.07 -8.29 -4.06
C ILE A 274 1.01 -9.09 -3.13
N SER A 275 1.03 -8.73 -1.84
CA SER A 275 1.90 -9.31 -0.82
C SER A 275 1.17 -9.38 0.52
N HIS A 276 1.63 -10.24 1.42
CA HIS A 276 0.91 -10.53 2.67
C HIS A 276 0.76 -9.28 3.58
N TRP A 277 1.68 -8.32 3.55
CA TRP A 277 1.55 -7.05 4.28
C TRP A 277 0.32 -6.24 3.84
N GLU A 278 -0.02 -6.28 2.55
CA GLU A 278 -1.18 -5.59 1.99
C GLU A 278 -2.47 -6.28 2.45
N GLU A 279 -2.53 -7.61 2.32
CA GLU A 279 -3.66 -8.42 2.74
C GLU A 279 -3.98 -8.17 4.22
N GLU A 280 -2.96 -8.25 5.07
CA GLU A 280 -3.09 -8.02 6.52
C GLU A 280 -3.54 -6.59 6.86
N ALA A 281 -3.01 -5.59 6.14
CA ALA A 281 -3.42 -4.21 6.33
C ALA A 281 -4.86 -3.95 5.87
N ASN A 282 -5.27 -4.56 4.76
CA ASN A 282 -6.62 -4.44 4.21
C ASN A 282 -7.64 -5.15 5.10
N ASP A 283 -7.33 -6.35 5.58
CA ASP A 283 -8.18 -7.10 6.52
C ASP A 283 -8.35 -6.35 7.84
N ALA A 284 -7.26 -5.83 8.41
CA ALA A 284 -7.33 -5.02 9.62
C ALA A 284 -8.14 -3.72 9.41
N THR A 285 -8.04 -3.09 8.23
CA THR A 285 -8.88 -1.94 7.88
C THR A 285 -10.36 -2.33 7.81
N GLY A 286 -10.68 -3.44 7.14
CA GLY A 286 -12.05 -3.95 7.05
C GLY A 286 -12.63 -4.32 8.42
N ASP A 287 -11.83 -4.92 9.30
CA ASP A 287 -12.25 -5.28 10.65
C ASP A 287 -12.43 -4.07 11.56
N ALA A 288 -11.53 -3.08 11.49
CA ALA A 288 -11.71 -1.81 12.18
C ALA A 288 -13.03 -1.13 11.80
N LEU A 289 -13.40 -1.17 10.51
CA LEU A 289 -14.69 -0.67 10.05
C LEU A 289 -15.88 -1.46 10.59
N LYS A 290 -15.81 -2.79 10.66
CA LYS A 290 -16.84 -3.63 11.31
C LYS A 290 -16.95 -3.38 12.82
N LEU A 291 -15.88 -2.91 13.44
CA LEU A 291 -15.85 -2.45 14.83
C LEU A 291 -16.40 -1.02 15.00
N GLY A 292 -16.65 -0.30 13.91
CA GLY A 292 -17.13 1.09 13.93
C GLY A 292 -16.04 2.12 14.22
N TRP A 293 -14.77 1.80 13.93
CA TRP A 293 -13.68 2.75 14.12
C TRP A 293 -13.72 3.84 13.04
N GLU A 294 -13.55 5.09 13.49
CA GLU A 294 -13.47 6.27 12.60
C GLU A 294 -12.03 6.80 12.47
N SER A 295 -11.11 6.34 13.32
CA SER A 295 -9.67 6.67 13.35
C SER A 295 -8.85 5.52 13.96
N TRP A 296 -7.52 5.56 13.82
CA TRP A 296 -6.58 4.51 14.24
C TRP A 296 -6.09 4.63 15.70
#